data_AF-A0A3G9G240-F1
#
_entry.id   AF-A0A3G9G240-F1
#
_cell.length_a   1.000
_cell.length_b   1.000
_cell.length_c   1.000
_cell.angle_alpha   90.00
_cell.angle_beta   90.00
_cell.angle_gamma   90.00
#
_symmetry.space_group_name_H-M   'P 1'
#
loop_
_entity.id
_entity.type
_entity.pdbx_description
1 polymer ?
#
loop_
_entity_poly.entity_id
_entity_poly.type
_entity_poly.pdbx_seq_one_letter_code
_entity_poly.pdbx_strand_id
1 'polypeptide(L)'
;MNAHTHATGLLGVPADQVMRLPKDGDAEGWAKFNERIADQFYANARPAAADAYEFNGVDLSNPIDKAFIEDFRGTAFENGVSQKQMDGFMKWFGEANERINAQIIEQTKTERAANQAALDQAWGEKAQVYKTEIPNVVAKLAEKAGLFDPQNGETAEKVLQALNIEGDAMADNPTLMRLLAVVADMTAEPEVLPGTARTIPSGQGAMTPAQAKEALDAFMANKDKTEPFYNPAHQGHAVAKAEWQRLINAMHPSSGG
;
A
#
# COMPACT_ATOMS: atom_id res chain seq x y z
N MET A 1 -75.11 -0.30 6.85
CA MET A 1 -74.54 -1.31 7.79
C MET A 1 -74.36 -2.61 7.01
N ASN A 2 -73.20 -3.27 7.09
CA ASN A 2 -72.91 -4.69 6.73
C ASN A 2 -71.60 -4.96 5.96
N ALA A 3 -70.76 -3.97 5.65
CA ALA A 3 -69.40 -4.26 5.16
C ALA A 3 -68.48 -4.77 6.30
N HIS A 4 -68.61 -4.18 7.49
CA HIS A 4 -67.79 -4.53 8.66
C HIS A 4 -68.09 -5.93 9.21
N THR A 5 -69.36 -6.35 9.22
CA THR A 5 -69.79 -7.66 9.71
C THR A 5 -69.32 -8.81 8.81
N HIS A 6 -69.20 -8.56 7.50
CA HIS A 6 -68.69 -9.55 6.53
C HIS A 6 -67.17 -9.69 6.62
N ALA A 7 -66.44 -8.59 6.84
CA ALA A 7 -64.98 -8.59 6.98
C ALA A 7 -64.51 -9.31 8.26
N THR A 8 -65.21 -9.12 9.39
CA THR A 8 -64.89 -9.84 10.65
C THR A 8 -65.15 -11.34 10.56
N GLY A 9 -66.20 -11.76 9.84
CA GLY A 9 -66.49 -13.18 9.61
C GLY A 9 -65.50 -13.89 8.69
N LEU A 10 -64.89 -13.18 7.74
CA LEU A 10 -63.91 -13.73 6.79
C LEU A 10 -62.48 -13.79 7.33
N LEU A 11 -62.07 -12.77 8.10
CA LEU A 11 -60.70 -12.67 8.61
C LEU A 11 -60.53 -13.33 9.98
N GLY A 12 -61.63 -13.59 10.71
CA GLY A 12 -61.58 -14.16 12.06
C GLY A 12 -61.01 -13.22 13.13
N VAL A 13 -60.88 -11.92 12.80
CA VAL A 13 -60.30 -10.89 13.65
C VAL A 13 -61.39 -9.87 14.04
N PRO A 14 -61.49 -9.45 15.31
CA PRO A 14 -62.44 -8.41 15.77
C PRO A 14 -62.36 -7.10 14.97
N ALA A 15 -63.49 -6.41 14.78
CA ALA A 15 -63.60 -5.23 13.90
C ALA A 15 -62.71 -4.05 14.33
N ASP A 16 -62.40 -3.97 15.62
CA ASP A 16 -61.50 -3.01 16.27
C ASP A 16 -60.01 -3.32 16.02
N GLN A 17 -59.70 -4.54 15.57
CA GLN A 17 -58.35 -4.97 15.21
C GLN A 17 -58.07 -4.93 13.70
N VAL A 18 -59.08 -4.62 12.88
CA VAL A 18 -58.90 -4.42 11.42
C VAL A 18 -58.36 -3.02 11.15
N MET A 19 -57.13 -2.93 10.65
CA MET A 19 -56.55 -1.66 10.20
C MET A 19 -57.37 -1.08 9.04
N ARG A 20 -57.82 0.17 9.20
CA ARG A 20 -58.56 0.88 8.16
C ARG A 20 -57.57 1.49 7.17
N LEU A 21 -57.69 1.12 5.90
CA LEU A 21 -56.95 1.77 4.82
C LEU A 21 -57.50 3.19 4.60
N PRO A 22 -56.64 4.21 4.45
CA PRO A 22 -57.04 5.54 4.04
C PRO A 22 -57.68 5.53 2.64
N LYS A 23 -58.49 6.55 2.35
CA LYS A 23 -59.12 6.69 1.04
C LYS A 23 -58.10 7.19 0.01
N ASP A 24 -58.34 6.89 -1.26
CA ASP A 24 -57.54 7.42 -2.36
C ASP A 24 -57.58 8.97 -2.34
N GLY A 25 -56.40 9.59 -2.41
CA GLY A 25 -56.24 11.05 -2.34
C GLY A 25 -56.10 11.63 -0.92
N ASP A 26 -56.23 10.83 0.14
CA ASP A 26 -56.03 11.27 1.53
C ASP A 26 -54.55 11.13 1.95
N ALA A 27 -53.72 12.08 1.50
CA ALA A 27 -52.27 12.06 1.75
C ALA A 27 -51.92 12.04 3.25
N GLU A 28 -52.67 12.76 4.09
CA GLU A 28 -52.45 12.79 5.54
C GLU A 28 -52.86 11.47 6.20
N GLY A 29 -53.97 10.87 5.74
CA GLY A 29 -54.39 9.54 6.16
C GLY A 29 -53.36 8.46 5.80
N TRP A 30 -52.80 8.50 4.60
CA TRP A 30 -51.72 7.59 4.16
C TRP A 30 -50.44 7.76 4.96
N ALA A 31 -50.05 8.99 5.30
CA ALA A 31 -48.90 9.25 6.17
C ALA A 31 -49.08 8.60 7.55
N LYS A 32 -50.23 8.84 8.21
CA LYS A 32 -50.55 8.26 9.53
C LYS A 32 -50.70 6.74 9.51
N PHE A 33 -51.24 6.18 8.42
CA PHE A 33 -51.34 4.73 8.23
C PHE A 33 -49.95 4.09 8.11
N ASN A 34 -49.06 4.70 7.32
CA ASN A 34 -47.68 4.23 7.17
C ASN A 34 -46.90 4.37 8.47
N GLU A 35 -47.08 5.45 9.23
CA GLU A 35 -46.49 5.65 10.56
C GLU A 35 -46.97 4.58 11.55
N ARG A 36 -48.27 4.22 11.52
CA ARG A 36 -48.81 3.17 12.39
C ARG A 36 -48.35 1.77 12.01
N ILE A 37 -48.19 1.47 10.72
CA ILE A 37 -47.55 0.23 10.28
C ILE A 37 -46.06 0.24 10.66
N ALA A 38 -45.37 1.38 10.53
CA ALA A 38 -44.01 1.57 11.01
C ALA A 38 -43.91 1.25 12.51
N ASP A 39 -44.74 1.86 13.35
CA ASP A 39 -44.72 1.62 14.79
C ASP A 39 -45.12 0.18 15.15
N GLN A 40 -46.19 -0.37 14.58
CA GLN A 40 -46.67 -1.70 15.01
C GLN A 40 -45.81 -2.86 14.50
N PHE A 41 -45.28 -2.76 13.28
CA PHE A 41 -44.48 -3.83 12.68
C PHE A 41 -42.98 -3.59 12.81
N TYR A 42 -42.53 -2.33 12.84
CA TYR A 42 -41.12 -1.99 12.92
C TYR A 42 -40.65 -1.57 14.31
N ALA A 43 -41.49 -1.06 15.23
CA ALA A 43 -41.01 -0.81 16.62
C ALA A 43 -40.66 -2.11 17.37
N ASN A 44 -41.21 -3.25 16.95
CA ASN A 44 -40.79 -4.58 17.41
C ASN A 44 -39.64 -5.19 16.58
N ALA A 45 -39.27 -4.56 15.45
CA ALA A 45 -38.22 -5.05 14.56
C ALA A 45 -36.92 -4.24 14.67
N ARG A 46 -36.98 -2.97 15.09
CA ARG A 46 -35.85 -2.09 15.36
C ARG A 46 -35.49 -2.13 16.85
N PRO A 47 -34.20 -2.16 17.21
CA PRO A 47 -33.78 -2.06 18.61
C PRO A 47 -34.19 -0.74 19.28
N ALA A 48 -34.43 -0.77 20.60
CA ALA A 48 -34.90 0.39 21.37
C ALA A 48 -33.90 1.55 21.45
N ALA A 49 -32.62 1.28 21.18
CA ALA A 49 -31.54 2.26 21.14
C ALA A 49 -30.50 1.85 20.08
N ALA A 50 -29.67 2.79 19.61
CA ALA A 50 -28.65 2.53 18.58
C ALA A 50 -27.56 1.54 19.06
N ASP A 51 -27.22 1.56 20.34
CA ASP A 51 -26.28 0.60 20.94
C ASP A 51 -26.87 -0.81 21.09
N ALA A 52 -28.20 -0.97 21.00
CA ALA A 52 -28.88 -2.24 21.14
C ALA A 52 -28.88 -3.12 19.88
N TYR A 53 -28.28 -2.68 18.76
CA TYR A 53 -28.04 -3.60 17.65
C TYR A 53 -27.06 -4.71 18.05
N GLU A 54 -27.28 -5.92 17.57
CA GLU A 54 -26.31 -7.00 17.70
C GLU A 54 -25.60 -7.23 16.36
N PHE A 55 -24.34 -7.66 16.39
CA PHE A 55 -23.59 -8.02 15.17
C PHE A 55 -23.14 -9.48 15.24
N ASN A 56 -24.13 -10.35 15.44
CA ASN A 56 -23.89 -11.77 15.59
C ASN A 56 -23.35 -12.36 14.28
N GLY A 57 -22.21 -13.05 14.34
CA GLY A 57 -21.60 -13.70 13.17
C GLY A 57 -20.82 -12.79 12.24
N VAL A 58 -20.56 -11.54 12.64
CA VAL A 58 -19.66 -10.62 11.95
C VAL A 58 -18.32 -10.66 12.65
N ASP A 59 -17.27 -11.03 11.93
CA ASP A 59 -15.91 -10.95 12.46
C ASP A 59 -15.44 -9.49 12.44
N LEU A 60 -15.48 -8.86 13.63
CA LEU A 60 -14.97 -7.50 13.86
C LEU A 60 -13.47 -7.49 14.21
N SER A 61 -12.76 -8.61 14.04
CA SER A 61 -11.31 -8.68 14.29
C SER A 61 -10.48 -8.02 13.19
N ASN A 62 -11.01 -7.94 11.97
CA ASN A 62 -10.50 -7.03 10.94
C ASN A 62 -10.73 -5.60 11.45
N PRO A 63 -9.80 -4.64 11.34
CA PRO A 63 -9.98 -3.27 11.83
C PRO A 63 -11.02 -2.51 10.99
N ILE A 64 -12.25 -3.01 10.92
CA ILE A 64 -13.42 -2.18 10.74
C ILE A 64 -13.39 -1.25 11.94
N ASP A 65 -13.13 0.01 11.66
CA ASP A 65 -12.97 1.03 12.67
C ASP A 65 -14.18 0.95 13.62
N LYS A 66 -13.90 0.86 14.92
CA LYS A 66 -14.95 0.88 15.94
C LYS A 66 -15.85 2.12 15.76
N ALA A 67 -15.26 3.23 15.31
CA ALA A 67 -15.98 4.45 14.95
C ALA A 67 -16.95 4.22 13.78
N PHE A 68 -16.57 3.47 12.74
CA PHE A 68 -17.47 3.14 11.63
C PHE A 68 -18.68 2.33 12.10
N ILE A 69 -18.45 1.34 12.98
CA ILE A 69 -19.53 0.51 13.53
C ILE A 69 -20.48 1.35 14.41
N GLU A 70 -19.93 2.25 15.23
CA GLU A 70 -20.72 3.16 16.07
C GLU A 70 -21.54 4.15 15.21
N ASP A 71 -20.94 4.76 14.19
CA ASP A 71 -21.63 5.64 13.25
C ASP A 71 -22.72 4.91 12.46
N PHE A 72 -22.45 3.67 12.05
CA PHE A 72 -23.40 2.85 11.31
C PHE A 72 -24.61 2.47 12.17
N ARG A 73 -24.40 2.12 13.44
CA ARG A 73 -25.48 1.90 14.42
C ARG A 73 -26.37 3.12 14.59
N GLY A 74 -25.76 4.30 14.76
CA GLY A 74 -26.48 5.57 14.87
C GLY A 74 -27.34 5.84 13.64
N THR A 75 -26.73 5.75 12.46
CA THR A 75 -27.41 5.95 11.18
C THR A 75 -28.56 4.95 10.97
N ALA A 76 -28.34 3.68 11.28
CA ALA A 76 -29.36 2.65 11.14
C ALA A 76 -30.53 2.87 12.10
N PHE A 77 -30.26 3.31 13.34
CA PHE A 77 -31.30 3.69 14.30
C PHE A 77 -32.12 4.88 13.81
N GLU A 78 -31.47 5.94 13.32
CA GLU A 78 -32.14 7.13 12.76
C GLU A 78 -33.03 6.79 11.56
N ASN A 79 -32.59 5.85 10.73
CA ASN A 79 -33.30 5.44 9.52
C ASN A 79 -34.32 4.30 9.74
N GLY A 80 -34.55 3.89 10.99
CA GLY A 80 -35.58 2.89 11.28
C GLY A 80 -35.24 1.46 10.83
N VAL A 81 -33.96 1.15 10.67
CA VAL A 81 -33.51 -0.17 10.21
C VAL A 81 -33.84 -1.23 11.26
N SER A 82 -34.33 -2.39 10.84
CA SER A 82 -34.55 -3.52 11.76
C SER A 82 -33.26 -4.30 12.05
N GLN A 83 -33.21 -5.02 13.17
CA GLN A 83 -32.09 -5.93 13.48
C GLN A 83 -31.84 -6.93 12.35
N LYS A 84 -32.89 -7.52 11.78
CA LYS A 84 -32.77 -8.49 10.68
C LYS A 84 -32.18 -7.87 9.40
N GLN A 85 -32.52 -6.62 9.10
CA GLN A 85 -31.92 -5.91 7.96
C GLN A 85 -30.46 -5.59 8.24
N MET A 86 -30.15 -5.17 9.47
CA MET A 86 -28.78 -4.93 9.94
C MET A 86 -27.90 -6.18 9.77
N ASP A 87 -28.37 -7.33 10.24
CA ASP A 87 -27.67 -8.62 10.08
C ASP A 87 -27.39 -8.93 8.61
N GLY A 88 -28.38 -8.70 7.73
CA GLY A 88 -28.25 -8.89 6.29
C GLY A 88 -27.20 -7.96 5.65
N PHE A 89 -27.19 -6.68 6.04
CA PHE A 89 -26.18 -5.73 5.57
C PHE A 89 -24.78 -6.10 6.02
N MET A 90 -24.61 -6.47 7.29
CA MET A 90 -23.28 -6.80 7.81
C MET A 90 -22.73 -8.11 7.24
N LYS A 91 -23.59 -9.10 7.01
CA LYS A 91 -23.21 -10.31 6.29
C LYS A 91 -22.73 -9.98 4.87
N TRP A 92 -23.52 -9.20 4.13
CA TRP A 92 -23.13 -8.77 2.77
C TRP A 92 -21.82 -7.98 2.78
N PHE A 93 -21.63 -7.09 3.75
CA PHE A 93 -20.40 -6.30 3.88
C PHE A 93 -19.18 -7.18 4.14
N GLY A 94 -19.28 -8.17 5.02
CA GLY A 94 -18.24 -9.17 5.25
C GLY A 94 -17.88 -9.93 3.96
N GLU A 95 -18.87 -10.49 3.28
CA GLU A 95 -18.68 -11.23 2.01
C GLU A 95 -18.10 -10.34 0.90
N ALA A 96 -18.50 -9.07 0.84
CA ALA A 96 -17.97 -8.10 -0.12
C ALA A 96 -16.50 -7.76 0.17
N ASN A 97 -16.14 -7.55 1.44
CA ASN A 97 -14.76 -7.30 1.85
C ASN A 97 -13.86 -8.50 1.58
N GLU A 98 -14.31 -9.72 1.87
CA GLU A 98 -13.54 -10.93 1.54
C GLU A 98 -13.25 -11.01 0.03
N ARG A 99 -14.26 -10.72 -0.81
CA ARG A 99 -14.10 -10.72 -2.26
C ARG A 99 -13.16 -9.63 -2.75
N ILE A 100 -13.28 -8.42 -2.23
CA ILE A 100 -12.40 -7.29 -2.57
C ILE A 100 -10.97 -7.62 -2.15
N ASN A 101 -10.76 -8.13 -0.93
CA ASN A 101 -9.45 -8.53 -0.45
C ASN A 101 -8.83 -9.64 -1.32
N ALA A 102 -9.61 -10.65 -1.70
CA ALA A 102 -9.15 -11.69 -2.61
C ALA A 102 -8.75 -11.11 -3.98
N GLN A 103 -9.51 -10.15 -4.51
CA GLN A 103 -9.17 -9.47 -5.77
C GLN A 103 -7.91 -8.61 -5.65
N ILE A 104 -7.75 -7.87 -4.55
CA ILE A 104 -6.55 -7.07 -4.29
C ILE A 104 -5.33 -7.99 -4.20
N ILE A 105 -5.42 -9.09 -3.45
CA ILE A 105 -4.35 -10.09 -3.35
C ILE A 105 -3.97 -10.61 -4.74
N GLU A 106 -4.95 -10.95 -5.58
CA GLU A 106 -4.68 -11.51 -6.90
C GLU A 106 -4.11 -10.48 -7.89
N GLN A 107 -4.61 -9.24 -7.85
CA GLN A 107 -4.04 -8.12 -8.60
C GLN A 107 -2.59 -7.86 -8.16
N THR A 108 -2.35 -7.84 -6.86
CA THR A 108 -1.01 -7.60 -6.30
C THR A 108 -0.04 -8.71 -6.72
N LYS A 109 -0.46 -9.99 -6.73
CA LYS A 109 0.36 -11.08 -7.26
C LYS A 109 0.71 -10.90 -8.74
N THR A 110 -0.27 -10.50 -9.55
CA THR A 110 -0.05 -10.28 -10.99
C THR A 110 0.91 -9.11 -11.23
N GLU A 111 0.73 -8.00 -10.52
CA GLU A 111 1.62 -6.84 -10.58
C GLU A 111 3.02 -7.17 -10.08
N ARG A 112 3.15 -7.92 -8.98
CA ARG A 112 4.44 -8.43 -8.49
C ARG A 112 5.14 -9.30 -9.52
N ALA A 113 4.44 -10.25 -10.13
CA ALA A 113 5.03 -11.10 -11.16
C ALA A 113 5.52 -10.27 -12.37
N ALA A 114 4.75 -9.27 -12.79
CA ALA A 114 5.14 -8.36 -13.87
C ALA A 114 6.36 -7.50 -13.50
N ASN A 115 6.39 -6.94 -12.29
CA ASN A 115 7.52 -6.15 -11.79
C ASN A 115 8.78 -7.00 -11.64
N GLN A 116 8.65 -8.21 -11.13
CA GLN A 116 9.76 -9.15 -11.00
C GLN A 116 10.34 -9.52 -12.37
N ALA A 117 9.47 -9.85 -13.35
CA ALA A 117 9.91 -10.11 -14.71
C ALA A 117 10.62 -8.90 -15.35
N ALA A 118 10.13 -7.68 -15.10
CA ALA A 118 10.77 -6.46 -15.59
C ALA A 118 12.13 -6.20 -14.93
N LEU A 119 12.28 -6.50 -13.64
CA LEU A 119 13.57 -6.44 -12.93
C LEU A 119 14.55 -7.48 -13.47
N ASP A 120 14.12 -8.73 -13.61
CA ASP A 120 14.96 -9.81 -14.14
C ASP A 120 15.40 -9.51 -15.58
N GLN A 121 14.51 -8.96 -16.42
CA GLN A 121 14.87 -8.51 -17.77
C GLN A 121 15.87 -7.34 -17.74
N ALA A 122 15.69 -6.36 -16.87
CA ALA A 122 16.59 -5.21 -16.75
C ALA A 122 17.97 -5.59 -16.19
N TRP A 123 18.01 -6.59 -15.31
CA TRP A 123 19.24 -7.06 -14.67
C TRP A 123 20.02 -8.08 -15.50
N GLY A 124 19.33 -8.85 -16.36
CA GLY A 124 19.96 -9.85 -17.22
C GLY A 124 20.79 -10.85 -16.42
N GLU A 125 22.04 -11.06 -16.84
CA GLU A 125 22.98 -12.00 -16.19
C GLU A 125 23.31 -11.63 -14.73
N LYS A 126 23.14 -10.36 -14.34
CA LYS A 126 23.40 -9.90 -12.97
C LYS A 126 22.23 -10.14 -12.02
N ALA A 127 21.07 -10.61 -12.49
CA ALA A 127 19.88 -10.77 -11.65
C ALA A 127 20.17 -11.58 -10.38
N GLN A 128 20.91 -12.69 -10.49
CA GLN A 128 21.25 -13.51 -9.34
C GLN A 128 22.23 -12.84 -8.37
N VAL A 129 23.15 -12.02 -8.89
CA VAL A 129 24.08 -11.24 -8.07
C VAL A 129 23.31 -10.19 -7.29
N TYR A 130 22.42 -9.43 -7.95
CA TYR A 130 21.63 -8.41 -7.28
C TYR A 130 20.65 -8.97 -6.24
N LYS A 131 20.02 -10.13 -6.51
CA LYS A 131 19.19 -10.83 -5.51
C LYS A 131 19.97 -11.21 -4.25
N THR A 132 21.29 -11.38 -4.35
CA THR A 132 22.16 -11.71 -3.22
C THR A 132 22.74 -10.45 -2.56
N GLU A 133 23.18 -9.48 -3.34
CA GLU A 133 23.93 -8.31 -2.83
C GLU A 133 23.04 -7.16 -2.37
N ILE A 134 21.85 -6.97 -2.93
CA ILE A 134 20.94 -5.90 -2.50
C ILE A 134 20.59 -6.03 -1.01
N PRO A 135 20.20 -7.22 -0.49
CA PRO A 135 20.00 -7.41 0.95
C PRO A 135 21.23 -7.03 1.79
N ASN A 136 22.44 -7.40 1.34
CA ASN A 136 23.70 -7.07 2.03
C ASN A 136 23.94 -5.57 2.07
N VAL A 137 23.67 -4.86 0.97
CA VAL A 137 23.79 -3.40 0.88
C VAL A 137 22.83 -2.71 1.83
N VAL A 138 21.57 -3.16 1.87
CA VAL A 138 20.55 -2.59 2.75
C VAL A 138 20.91 -2.79 4.20
N ALA A 139 21.37 -3.99 4.58
CA ALA A 139 21.84 -4.27 5.93
C ALA A 139 22.99 -3.32 6.33
N LYS A 140 24.00 -3.14 5.48
CA LYS A 140 25.11 -2.21 5.73
C LYS A 140 24.66 -0.75 5.83
N LEU A 141 23.71 -0.33 5.00
CA LEU A 141 23.17 1.04 5.04
C LEU A 141 22.40 1.31 6.33
N ALA A 142 21.55 0.37 6.74
CA ALA A 142 20.82 0.50 7.98
C ALA A 142 21.76 0.49 9.20
N GLU A 143 22.88 -0.26 9.17
CA GLU A 143 23.91 -0.26 10.21
C GLU A 143 24.52 1.14 10.34
N LYS A 144 24.94 1.72 9.22
CA LYS A 144 25.49 3.08 9.18
C LYS A 144 24.50 4.16 9.59
N ALA A 145 23.21 3.95 9.31
CA ALA A 145 22.15 4.86 9.71
C ALA A 145 21.80 4.75 11.21
N GLY A 146 22.43 3.84 11.97
CA GLY A 146 22.12 3.63 13.38
C GLY A 146 20.75 2.98 13.59
N LEU A 147 20.20 2.32 12.57
CA LEU A 147 18.93 1.58 12.65
C LEU A 147 19.11 0.18 13.25
N PHE A 148 20.34 -0.16 13.66
CA PHE A 148 20.68 -1.38 14.37
C PHE A 148 20.91 -1.09 15.85
N ASP A 149 20.17 -1.80 16.69
CA ASP A 149 20.44 -1.91 18.13
C ASP A 149 21.04 -3.29 18.42
N PRO A 150 22.34 -3.37 18.77
CA PRO A 150 23.03 -4.63 19.07
C PRO A 150 22.40 -5.43 20.23
N GLN A 151 21.54 -4.82 21.06
CA GLN A 151 20.95 -5.51 22.21
C GLN A 151 19.76 -6.41 21.85
N ASN A 152 19.13 -6.22 20.68
CA ASN A 152 17.86 -6.88 20.37
C ASN A 152 17.90 -7.88 19.20
N GLY A 153 19.03 -8.06 18.52
CA GLY A 153 19.26 -9.17 17.57
C GLY A 153 18.36 -9.27 16.32
N GLU A 154 17.32 -8.43 16.18
CA GLU A 154 16.25 -8.59 15.16
C GLU A 154 16.28 -7.54 14.02
N THR A 155 17.33 -6.73 13.86
CA THR A 155 17.21 -5.46 13.10
C THR A 155 17.44 -5.54 11.58
N ALA A 156 18.29 -6.44 11.05
CA ALA A 156 18.48 -6.53 9.59
C ALA A 156 17.22 -7.03 8.90
N GLU A 157 16.67 -8.14 9.40
CA GLU A 157 15.47 -8.77 8.88
C GLU A 157 14.26 -7.84 8.98
N LYS A 158 14.11 -7.09 10.08
CA LYS A 158 13.04 -6.09 10.22
C LYS A 158 13.16 -4.94 9.23
N VAL A 159 14.37 -4.45 8.92
CA VAL A 159 14.54 -3.40 7.90
C VAL A 159 14.28 -3.96 6.51
N LEU A 160 14.75 -5.18 6.21
CA LEU A 160 14.47 -5.84 4.95
C LEU A 160 12.97 -6.11 4.78
N GLN A 161 12.28 -6.57 5.82
CA GLN A 161 10.82 -6.72 5.85
C GLN A 161 10.10 -5.38 5.71
N ALA A 162 10.51 -4.34 6.43
CA ALA A 162 9.88 -3.02 6.33
C ALA A 162 10.03 -2.39 4.94
N LEU A 163 11.11 -2.71 4.24
CA LEU A 163 11.38 -2.24 2.87
C LEU A 163 10.94 -3.25 1.79
N ASN A 164 10.35 -4.39 2.18
CA ASN A 164 9.97 -5.48 1.28
C ASN A 164 11.14 -5.94 0.39
N ILE A 165 12.32 -6.23 0.95
CA ILE A 165 13.55 -6.61 0.23
C ILE A 165 13.91 -8.09 0.46
N GLU A 166 12.92 -8.94 0.69
CA GLU A 166 13.10 -10.39 0.85
C GLU A 166 12.24 -11.16 -0.15
N GLY A 167 12.85 -12.16 -0.81
CA GLY A 167 12.16 -13.04 -1.74
C GLY A 167 11.36 -12.28 -2.82
N ASP A 168 10.08 -12.63 -2.97
CA ASP A 168 9.18 -12.04 -3.97
C ASP A 168 8.75 -10.59 -3.61
N ALA A 169 9.06 -10.10 -2.42
CA ALA A 169 8.67 -8.76 -1.97
C ALA A 169 9.48 -7.66 -2.66
N MET A 170 10.68 -7.97 -3.19
CA MET A 170 11.51 -7.02 -3.96
C MET A 170 10.74 -6.40 -5.13
N ALA A 171 9.76 -7.13 -5.68
CA ALA A 171 8.91 -6.68 -6.78
C ALA A 171 7.87 -5.59 -6.38
N ASP A 172 7.68 -5.34 -5.09
CA ASP A 172 6.75 -4.30 -4.60
C ASP A 172 7.27 -2.88 -4.87
N ASN A 173 8.59 -2.72 -4.99
CA ASN A 173 9.20 -1.42 -5.25
C ASN A 173 10.31 -1.50 -6.30
N PRO A 174 9.96 -1.65 -7.59
CA PRO A 174 10.95 -1.84 -8.65
C PRO A 174 11.89 -0.63 -8.82
N THR A 175 11.42 0.58 -8.49
CA THR A 175 12.24 1.80 -8.52
C THR A 175 13.34 1.75 -7.44
N LEU A 176 12.98 1.37 -6.21
CA LEU A 176 13.96 1.18 -5.13
C LEU A 176 14.96 0.07 -5.47
N MET A 177 14.49 -1.04 -6.04
CA MET A 177 15.38 -2.16 -6.41
C MET A 177 16.39 -1.76 -7.49
N ARG A 178 15.99 -0.94 -8.48
CA ARG A 178 16.93 -0.39 -9.48
C ARG A 178 17.97 0.51 -8.84
N LEU A 179 17.58 1.37 -7.89
CA LEU A 179 18.52 2.23 -7.17
C LEU A 179 19.50 1.38 -6.35
N LEU A 180 19.01 0.37 -5.62
CA LEU A 180 19.85 -0.50 -4.82
C LEU A 180 20.78 -1.37 -5.67
N ALA A 181 20.38 -1.77 -6.87
CA ALA A 181 21.26 -2.45 -7.82
C ALA A 181 22.45 -1.56 -8.23
N VAL A 182 22.22 -0.26 -8.46
CA VAL A 182 23.30 0.71 -8.74
C VAL A 182 24.22 0.85 -7.53
N VAL A 183 23.67 0.93 -6.31
CA VAL A 183 24.48 0.98 -5.09
C VAL A 183 25.28 -0.31 -4.91
N ALA A 184 24.69 -1.48 -5.18
CA ALA A 184 25.37 -2.77 -5.13
C ALA A 184 26.56 -2.80 -6.09
N ASP A 185 26.38 -2.38 -7.35
CA ASP A 185 27.47 -2.25 -8.32
C ASP A 185 28.56 -1.27 -7.87
N MET A 186 28.22 -0.20 -7.13
CA MET A 186 29.20 0.77 -6.61
C MET A 186 29.95 0.26 -5.37
N THR A 187 29.35 -0.65 -4.61
CA THR A 187 29.92 -1.20 -3.36
C THR A 187 30.64 -2.53 -3.55
N ALA A 188 30.38 -3.25 -4.64
CA ALA A 188 31.16 -4.38 -5.07
C ALA A 188 32.51 -3.87 -5.58
N GLU A 189 33.54 -3.93 -4.73
CA GLU A 189 34.91 -3.63 -5.13
C GLU A 189 35.35 -4.49 -6.33
N PRO A 190 36.30 -4.04 -7.18
CA PRO A 190 36.62 -4.67 -8.47
C PRO A 190 37.14 -6.12 -8.42
N GLU A 191 37.46 -6.67 -7.24
CA GLU A 191 38.15 -7.96 -7.09
C GLU A 191 37.26 -9.14 -6.66
N VAL A 192 35.97 -8.94 -6.34
CA VAL A 192 35.14 -10.00 -5.71
C VAL A 192 34.16 -10.69 -6.68
N LEU A 193 34.32 -10.54 -8.00
CA LEU A 193 33.56 -11.32 -8.97
C LEU A 193 34.47 -12.18 -9.85
N PRO A 194 34.69 -13.47 -9.51
CA PRO A 194 35.26 -14.42 -10.45
C PRO A 194 34.20 -14.74 -11.51
N GLY A 195 34.24 -14.04 -12.64
CA GLY A 195 33.37 -14.37 -13.78
C GLY A 195 33.14 -13.32 -14.84
N THR A 196 33.52 -12.06 -14.66
CA THR A 196 33.31 -11.03 -15.70
C THR A 196 34.61 -10.33 -16.10
N ALA A 197 35.50 -11.11 -16.73
CA ALA A 197 36.50 -10.55 -17.60
C ALA A 197 35.81 -9.90 -18.81
N ARG A 198 35.80 -8.56 -18.81
CA ARG A 198 35.58 -7.63 -19.93
C ARG A 198 34.27 -7.78 -20.72
N THR A 199 33.37 -6.83 -20.46
CA THR A 199 33.16 -5.70 -21.39
C THR A 199 32.23 -4.69 -20.71
N ILE A 200 32.81 -3.70 -20.04
CA ILE A 200 32.11 -2.43 -19.96
C ILE A 200 33.17 -1.39 -20.38
N PRO A 201 33.04 -0.73 -21.56
CA PRO A 201 31.73 -0.38 -22.13
C PRO A 201 31.50 -0.39 -23.64
N SER A 202 30.24 -0.58 -23.99
CA SER A 202 29.59 0.36 -24.93
C SER A 202 28.18 0.60 -24.39
N GLY A 203 27.98 1.54 -23.46
CA GLY A 203 28.75 2.78 -23.39
C GLY A 203 28.84 3.49 -22.04
N GLN A 204 29.28 2.87 -20.94
CA GLN A 204 30.07 3.62 -19.94
C GLN A 204 30.90 2.72 -19.05
N GLY A 205 32.18 2.69 -19.35
CA GLY A 205 33.18 1.84 -18.74
C GLY A 205 34.30 2.77 -18.40
N ALA A 206 35.39 2.19 -17.90
CA ALA A 206 36.54 2.97 -17.50
C ALA A 206 36.79 4.08 -18.53
N MET A 207 36.52 5.31 -18.09
CA MET A 207 36.54 6.50 -18.92
C MET A 207 37.92 6.53 -19.56
N THR A 208 38.00 6.51 -20.89
CA THR A 208 39.31 6.51 -21.55
C THR A 208 40.07 7.77 -21.11
N PRO A 209 41.42 7.76 -21.05
CA PRO A 209 42.18 8.94 -20.67
C PRO A 209 41.82 10.20 -21.47
N ALA A 210 41.44 10.05 -22.75
CA ALA A 210 40.95 11.13 -23.59
C ALA A 210 39.56 11.65 -23.15
N GLN A 211 38.61 10.76 -22.86
CA GLN A 211 37.29 11.13 -22.32
C GLN A 211 37.39 11.71 -20.90
N ALA A 212 38.36 11.27 -20.11
CA ALA A 212 38.64 11.80 -18.79
C ALA A 212 39.21 13.22 -18.86
N LYS A 213 40.02 13.50 -19.87
CA LYS A 213 40.48 14.85 -20.18
C LYS A 213 39.34 15.76 -20.61
N GLU A 214 38.48 15.32 -21.54
CA GLU A 214 37.31 16.11 -21.96
C GLU A 214 36.32 16.35 -20.81
N ALA A 215 36.07 15.35 -19.98
CA ALA A 215 35.20 15.48 -18.81
C ALA A 215 35.83 16.36 -17.72
N LEU A 216 37.16 16.35 -17.58
CA LEU A 216 37.87 17.28 -16.70
C LEU A 216 37.81 18.72 -17.24
N ASP A 217 38.01 18.92 -18.53
CA ASP A 217 37.92 20.25 -19.15
C ASP A 217 36.47 20.79 -19.01
N ALA A 218 35.44 19.95 -19.16
CA ALA A 218 34.04 20.30 -18.92
C ALA A 218 33.73 20.56 -17.43
N PHE A 219 34.33 19.79 -16.51
CA PHE A 219 34.24 20.02 -15.06
C PHE A 219 34.81 21.39 -14.70
N MET A 220 35.98 21.74 -15.24
CA MET A 220 36.67 23.00 -14.99
C MET A 220 36.02 24.21 -15.68
N ALA A 221 35.28 23.98 -16.76
CA ALA A 221 34.50 25.03 -17.45
C ALA A 221 33.15 25.33 -16.76
N ASN A 222 32.65 24.45 -15.89
CA ASN A 222 31.37 24.62 -15.22
C ASN A 222 31.55 25.32 -13.85
N LYS A 223 31.03 26.55 -13.73
CA LYS A 223 31.08 27.34 -12.49
C LYS A 223 30.39 26.64 -11.31
N ASP A 224 29.28 25.96 -11.55
CA ASP A 224 28.49 25.28 -10.51
C ASP A 224 29.22 24.06 -9.94
N LYS A 225 30.18 23.50 -10.67
CA LYS A 225 31.03 22.39 -10.22
C LYS A 225 32.37 22.86 -9.64
N THR A 226 32.93 23.93 -10.19
CA THR A 226 34.22 24.49 -9.74
C THR A 226 34.09 25.29 -8.44
N GLU A 227 32.99 25.99 -8.22
CA GLU A 227 32.78 26.77 -6.99
C GLU A 227 32.74 25.90 -5.72
N PRO A 228 32.01 24.75 -5.67
CA PRO A 228 32.13 23.77 -4.60
C PRO A 228 33.54 23.17 -4.47
N PHE A 229 34.23 22.96 -5.60
CA PHE A 229 35.57 22.37 -5.60
C PHE A 229 36.61 23.29 -4.95
N TYR A 230 36.57 24.60 -5.21
CA TYR A 230 37.53 25.55 -4.65
C TYR A 230 37.20 26.06 -3.26
N ASN A 231 35.97 25.84 -2.77
CA ASN A 231 35.54 26.27 -1.44
C ASN A 231 35.44 25.09 -0.47
N PRO A 232 36.42 24.89 0.44
CA PRO A 232 36.40 23.79 1.41
C PRO A 232 35.21 23.82 2.38
N ALA A 233 34.58 24.98 2.58
CA ALA A 233 33.42 25.14 3.44
C ALA A 233 32.09 24.88 2.72
N HIS A 234 32.10 24.62 1.41
CA HIS A 234 30.89 24.34 0.63
C HIS A 234 30.39 22.91 0.92
N GLN A 235 29.08 22.74 1.13
CA GLN A 235 28.47 21.43 1.42
C GLN A 235 28.76 20.38 0.34
N GLY A 236 28.88 20.81 -0.92
CA GLY A 236 29.24 19.98 -2.08
C GLY A 236 30.75 19.75 -2.30
N HIS A 237 31.63 20.28 -1.45
CA HIS A 237 33.08 20.23 -1.66
C HIS A 237 33.62 18.79 -1.75
N ALA A 238 33.19 17.92 -0.85
CA ALA A 238 33.62 16.52 -0.83
C ALA A 238 33.23 15.77 -2.11
N VAL A 239 32.03 16.04 -2.64
CA VAL A 239 31.51 15.44 -3.87
C VAL A 239 32.28 15.94 -5.08
N ALA A 240 32.49 17.25 -5.19
CA ALA A 240 33.24 17.85 -6.29
C ALA A 240 34.71 17.40 -6.31
N LYS A 241 35.33 17.26 -5.13
CA LYS A 241 36.70 16.76 -4.98
C LYS A 241 36.82 15.28 -5.39
N ALA A 242 35.85 14.45 -5.01
CA ALA A 242 35.81 13.05 -5.41
C ALA A 242 35.62 12.88 -6.93
N GLU A 243 34.76 13.69 -7.55
CA GLU A 243 34.57 13.71 -9.01
C GLU A 243 35.86 14.13 -9.74
N TRP A 244 36.51 15.20 -9.30
CA TRP A 244 37.80 15.66 -9.85
C TRP A 244 38.89 14.59 -9.72
N GLN A 245 39.01 13.97 -8.54
CA GLN A 245 40.00 12.90 -8.29
C GLN A 245 39.75 11.68 -9.20
N ARG A 246 38.48 11.33 -9.42
CA ARG A 246 38.09 10.24 -10.33
C ARG A 246 38.52 10.53 -11.77
N LEU A 247 38.34 11.77 -12.24
CA LEU A 247 38.74 12.19 -13.58
C LEU A 247 40.26 12.19 -13.75
N ILE A 248 41.00 12.67 -12.76
CA ILE A 248 42.48 12.65 -12.76
C ILE A 248 43.01 11.22 -12.78
N ASN A 249 42.46 10.33 -11.96
CA ASN A 249 42.85 8.92 -11.92
C ASN A 249 42.50 8.20 -13.24
N ALA A 250 41.40 8.57 -13.90
CA ALA A 250 41.04 8.04 -15.21
C ALA A 250 41.95 8.56 -16.35
N MET A 251 42.57 9.73 -16.20
CA MET A 251 43.58 10.24 -17.14
C MET A 251 44.95 9.58 -16.97
N HIS A 252 45.30 9.17 -15.75
CA HIS A 252 46.56 8.53 -15.41
C HIS A 252 46.34 7.14 -14.80
N PRO A 253 45.85 6.15 -15.57
CA PRO A 253 45.81 4.77 -15.10
C PRO A 253 47.26 4.34 -14.84
N SER A 254 47.62 4.13 -13.57
CA SER A 254 48.97 3.75 -13.15
C SER A 254 49.46 2.56 -13.97
N SER A 255 50.41 2.79 -14.88
CA SER A 255 51.24 1.73 -15.44
C SER A 255 52.21 1.28 -14.35
N GLY A 256 51.83 0.28 -13.57
CA GLY A 256 52.64 -0.17 -12.45
C GLY A 256 52.46 -1.64 -12.12
N GLY A 257 53.40 -2.46 -12.63
CA GLY A 257 53.98 -3.63 -11.96
C GLY A 257 53.14 -4.89 -11.91
#